data_AF-A0A7S1R191-F1
#
_entry.id   AF-A0A7S1R191-F1
#
_cell.length_a   1.000
_cell.length_b   1.000
_cell.length_c   1.000
_cell.angle_alpha   90.00
_cell.angle_beta   90.00
_cell.angle_gamma   90.00
#
_symmetry.space_group_name_H-M   'P 1'
#
loop_
_entity.id
_entity.type
_entity.pdbx_description
1 polymer ?
#
loop_
_entity_poly.entity_id
_entity_poly.type
_entity_poly.pdbx_seq_one_letter_code
_entity_poly.pdbx_strand_id
1 'polypeptide(L)'
;GPPPSAVREDAGVLLTLGRYIGKLKAVPGGPQKLSEPFTDLLSEAGVTDPFIRNWMDMFAFLLQGLPSYGAPTSMMAYMMADLYRKDTCLDFPKGGNEAMVDALVRGVEKHEGCEVRLRAHVDEVLVEGGRAVGV
;
A
#
# COMPACT_ATOMS: atom_id res chain seq x y z
N GLY A 1 7.43 -5.20 -6.78
CA GLY A 1 8.38 -5.78 -5.82
C GLY A 1 7.67 -6.76 -4.90
N PRO A 2 8.24 -7.11 -3.74
CA PRO A 2 7.49 -7.86 -2.72
C PRO A 2 6.33 -7.01 -2.17
N PRO A 3 5.18 -7.61 -1.82
CA PRO A 3 4.12 -6.88 -1.14
C PRO A 3 4.61 -6.40 0.24
N PRO A 4 4.09 -5.29 0.78
CA PRO A 4 4.48 -4.81 2.11
C PRO A 4 4.33 -5.88 3.20
N SER A 5 3.33 -6.75 3.07
CA SER A 5 3.09 -7.91 3.96
C SER A 5 4.19 -8.98 3.94
N ALA A 6 5.08 -8.97 2.94
CA ALA A 6 6.24 -9.87 2.88
C ALA A 6 7.45 -9.32 3.64
N VAL A 7 7.45 -8.04 4.02
CA VAL A 7 8.47 -7.42 4.87
C VAL A 7 8.06 -7.66 6.32
N ARG A 8 8.75 -8.60 6.98
CA ARG A 8 8.58 -8.92 8.40
C ARG A 8 9.87 -8.60 9.13
N GLU A 9 9.81 -8.27 10.42
CA GLU A 9 11.00 -7.98 11.23
C GLU A 9 11.61 -9.24 11.88
N ASP A 10 11.02 -10.41 11.65
CA ASP A 10 11.49 -11.69 12.19
C ASP A 10 12.44 -12.43 11.24
N ALA A 11 13.11 -13.48 11.74
CA ALA A 11 13.95 -14.35 10.92
C ALA A 11 13.19 -15.00 9.73
N GLY A 12 11.85 -14.99 9.77
CA GLY A 12 10.98 -15.42 8.67
C GLY A 12 11.06 -14.52 7.44
N VAL A 13 11.63 -13.32 7.56
CA VAL A 13 11.89 -12.40 6.44
C VAL A 13 12.74 -13.05 5.34
N LEU A 14 13.69 -13.93 5.70
CA LEU A 14 14.51 -14.65 4.73
C LEU A 14 13.68 -15.62 3.87
N LEU A 15 12.65 -16.22 4.46
CA LEU A 15 11.74 -17.13 3.74
C LEU A 15 10.74 -16.37 2.86
N THR A 16 10.23 -15.23 3.34
CA THR A 16 9.24 -14.42 2.61
C THR A 16 9.87 -13.59 1.50
N LEU A 17 11.02 -12.94 1.75
CA LEU A 17 11.76 -12.17 0.75
C LEU A 17 12.66 -13.02 -0.14
N GLY A 18 13.00 -14.26 0.27
CA GLY A 18 13.84 -15.18 -0.51
C GLY A 18 13.33 -15.39 -1.93
N ARG A 19 12.01 -15.50 -2.09
CA ARG A 19 11.34 -15.64 -3.41
C ARG A 19 11.45 -14.40 -4.30
N TYR A 20 11.81 -13.26 -3.71
CA TYR A 20 11.92 -11.96 -4.37
C TYR A 20 13.36 -11.46 -4.49
N ILE A 21 14.37 -12.21 -4.02
CA ILE A 21 15.79 -11.82 -4.07
C ILE A 21 16.23 -11.41 -5.48
N GLY A 22 15.81 -12.14 -6.52
CA GLY A 22 16.15 -11.80 -7.91
C GLY A 22 15.59 -10.43 -8.34
N LYS A 23 14.40 -10.06 -7.84
CA LYS A 23 13.78 -8.76 -8.12
C LYS A 23 14.36 -7.65 -7.24
N LEU A 24 14.82 -7.97 -6.04
CA LEU A 24 15.47 -7.02 -5.13
C LEU A 24 16.89 -6.64 -5.59
N LYS A 25 17.62 -7.56 -6.24
CA LYS A 25 18.91 -7.25 -6.88
C LYS A 25 18.81 -6.22 -7.99
N ALA A 26 17.62 -6.02 -8.55
CA ALA A 26 17.38 -5.02 -9.59
C ALA A 26 17.12 -3.61 -9.04
N VAL A 27 17.10 -3.42 -7.71
CA VAL A 27 16.91 -2.11 -7.08
C VAL A 27 18.27 -1.41 -6.96
N PRO A 28 18.53 -0.32 -7.70
CA PRO A 28 19.76 0.44 -7.57
C PRO A 28 19.88 1.00 -6.14
N GLY A 29 21.04 0.81 -5.50
CA GLY A 29 21.26 1.26 -4.12
C GLY A 29 20.68 0.34 -3.03
N GLY A 30 20.09 -0.80 -3.40
CA GLY A 30 19.65 -1.84 -2.48
C GLY A 30 18.21 -1.66 -1.95
N PRO A 31 17.68 -2.66 -1.23
CA PRO A 31 16.30 -2.66 -0.75
C PRO A 31 15.98 -1.54 0.26
N GLN A 32 16.98 -0.97 0.92
CA GLN A 32 16.83 0.14 1.87
C GLN A 32 16.27 1.40 1.20
N LYS A 33 16.68 1.66 -0.04
CA LYS A 33 16.20 2.79 -0.86
C LYS A 33 14.69 2.83 -1.02
N LEU A 34 14.03 1.67 -0.94
CA LEU A 34 12.57 1.56 -1.07
C LEU A 34 11.81 2.18 0.12
N SER A 35 12.45 2.28 1.27
CA SER A 35 11.85 2.86 2.48
C SER A 35 12.24 4.32 2.69
N GLU A 36 13.28 4.79 2.01
CA GLU A 36 13.75 6.18 2.09
C GLU A 36 12.74 7.17 1.47
N PRO A 37 12.73 8.43 1.93
CA PRO A 37 11.96 9.50 1.33
C PRO A 37 12.18 9.61 -0.18
N PHE A 38 11.09 9.74 -0.94
CA PHE A 38 11.16 9.85 -2.39
C PHE A 38 11.93 11.10 -2.85
N THR A 39 11.95 12.17 -2.05
CA THR A 39 12.74 13.37 -2.33
C THR A 39 14.24 13.10 -2.45
N ASP A 40 14.75 12.11 -1.70
CA ASP A 40 16.17 11.74 -1.73
C ASP A 40 16.49 11.05 -3.05
N LEU A 41 15.61 10.15 -3.51
CA LEU A 41 15.74 9.54 -4.83
C LEU A 41 15.71 10.59 -5.96
N LEU A 42 14.80 11.56 -5.90
CA LEU A 42 14.73 12.63 -6.90
C LEU A 42 16.03 13.45 -6.93
N SER A 43 16.62 13.71 -5.76
CA SER A 43 17.86 14.46 -5.63
C SER A 43 19.06 13.67 -6.15
N GLU A 44 19.15 12.38 -5.82
CA GLU A 44 20.19 11.46 -6.33
C GLU A 44 20.11 11.27 -7.84
N ALA A 45 18.90 11.24 -8.40
CA ALA A 45 18.66 11.20 -9.84
C ALA A 45 18.95 12.53 -10.56
N GLY A 46 19.35 13.58 -9.83
CA GLY A 46 19.67 14.89 -10.40
C GLY A 46 18.44 15.66 -10.90
N VAL A 47 17.24 15.32 -10.43
CA VAL A 47 16.01 16.02 -10.79
C VAL A 47 16.00 17.37 -10.06
N THR A 48 16.25 18.44 -10.81
CA THR A 48 16.34 19.82 -10.29
C THR A 48 15.26 20.74 -10.81
N ASP A 49 14.60 20.36 -11.91
CA ASP A 49 13.54 21.14 -12.53
C ASP A 49 12.35 21.32 -11.56
N PRO A 50 11.94 22.57 -11.26
CA PRO A 50 10.86 22.84 -10.31
C PRO A 50 9.52 22.26 -10.75
N PHE A 51 9.23 22.21 -12.05
CA PHE A 51 7.99 21.64 -12.54
C PHE A 51 7.93 20.14 -12.26
N ILE A 52 8.98 19.39 -12.56
CA ILE A 52 9.05 17.95 -12.26
C ILE A 52 8.96 17.70 -10.76
N ARG A 53 9.65 18.48 -9.92
CA ARG A 53 9.58 18.33 -8.45
C ARG A 53 8.18 18.60 -7.91
N ASN A 54 7.55 19.70 -8.30
CA ASN A 54 6.19 20.03 -7.88
C ASN A 54 5.17 18.98 -8.38
N TRP A 55 5.38 18.44 -9.57
CA TRP A 55 4.55 17.37 -10.13
C TRP A 55 4.67 16.08 -9.30
N MET A 56 5.88 15.71 -8.90
CA MET A 56 6.11 14.56 -8.01
C MET A 56 5.54 14.78 -6.61
N ASP A 57 5.68 15.99 -6.06
CA ASP A 57 5.08 16.37 -4.77
C ASP A 57 3.55 16.32 -4.81
N MET A 58 2.94 16.76 -5.91
CA MET A 58 1.49 16.65 -6.10
C MET A 58 1.06 15.18 -6.09
N PHE A 59 1.76 14.29 -6.80
CA PHE A 59 1.43 12.87 -6.77
C PHE A 59 1.59 12.26 -5.38
N ALA A 60 2.68 12.55 -4.67
CA ALA A 60 2.87 12.10 -3.29
C ALA A 60 1.73 12.60 -2.38
N PHE A 61 1.35 13.87 -2.52
CA PHE A 61 0.27 14.46 -1.75
C PHE A 61 -1.09 13.81 -2.03
N LEU A 62 -1.43 13.54 -3.30
CA LEU A 62 -2.70 12.88 -3.67
C LEU A 62 -2.83 11.45 -3.11
N LEU A 63 -1.70 10.79 -2.83
CA LEU A 63 -1.68 9.41 -2.33
C LEU A 63 -1.75 9.31 -0.81
N GLN A 64 -1.14 10.25 -0.09
CA GLN A 64 -0.97 10.13 1.37
C GLN A 64 -1.13 11.45 2.15
N GLY A 65 -1.38 12.57 1.48
CA GLY A 65 -1.55 13.88 2.13
C GLY A 65 -0.25 14.59 2.53
N LEU A 66 0.92 14.06 2.18
CA LEU A 66 2.23 14.69 2.38
C LEU A 66 3.06 14.69 1.07
N PRO A 67 3.87 15.74 0.81
CA PRO A 67 4.80 15.78 -0.32
C PRO A 67 5.88 14.68 -0.30
N SER A 68 6.75 14.66 -1.31
CA SER A 68 7.72 13.59 -1.55
C SER A 68 8.70 13.30 -0.39
N TYR A 69 8.94 14.27 0.50
CA TYR A 69 9.78 14.04 1.69
C TYR A 69 9.14 13.10 2.73
N GLY A 70 7.82 12.96 2.70
CA GLY A 70 7.07 12.06 3.58
C GLY A 70 6.68 10.74 2.90
N ALA A 71 6.92 10.60 1.60
CA ALA A 71 6.48 9.43 0.83
C ALA A 71 7.63 8.40 0.73
N PRO A 72 7.41 7.13 1.12
CA PRO A 72 8.38 6.08 0.85
C PRO A 72 8.58 5.89 -0.66
N THR A 73 9.82 5.75 -1.09
CA THR A 73 10.17 5.55 -2.50
C THR A 73 9.45 4.34 -3.12
N SER A 74 9.23 3.27 -2.35
CA SER A 74 8.47 2.09 -2.80
C SER A 74 7.05 2.44 -3.21
N MET A 75 6.34 3.25 -2.42
CA MET A 75 4.97 3.69 -2.72
C MET A 75 4.94 4.40 -4.08
N MET A 76 5.83 5.37 -4.27
CA MET A 76 5.92 6.14 -5.50
C MET A 76 6.30 5.26 -6.70
N ALA A 77 7.24 4.33 -6.51
CA ALA A 77 7.63 3.38 -7.55
C ALA A 77 6.47 2.47 -8.00
N TYR A 78 5.67 1.95 -7.06
CA TYR A 78 4.48 1.17 -7.40
C TYR A 78 3.44 2.00 -8.13
N MET A 79 3.13 3.19 -7.62
CA MET A 79 2.12 4.05 -8.21
C MET A 79 2.49 4.49 -9.63
N MET A 80 3.74 4.86 -9.86
CA MET A 80 4.21 5.19 -11.22
C MET A 80 4.15 3.96 -12.13
N ALA A 81 4.58 2.78 -11.65
CA ALA A 81 4.50 1.56 -12.43
C ALA A 81 3.06 1.20 -12.83
N ASP A 82 2.09 1.40 -11.94
CA ASP A 82 0.68 1.11 -12.21
C ASP A 82 0.05 2.15 -13.15
N LEU A 83 0.32 3.44 -12.92
CA LEU A 83 -0.18 4.55 -13.75
C LEU A 83 0.28 4.45 -15.21
N TYR A 84 1.52 4.05 -15.45
CA TYR A 84 2.10 3.92 -16.79
C TYR A 84 1.96 2.51 -17.38
N ARG A 85 1.26 1.60 -16.70
CA ARG A 85 1.01 0.26 -17.24
C ARG A 85 0.07 0.36 -18.45
N LYS A 86 0.32 -0.49 -19.44
CA LYS A 86 -0.50 -0.55 -20.65
C LYS A 86 -1.97 -0.82 -20.29
N ASP A 87 -2.87 -0.10 -20.94
CA ASP A 87 -4.32 -0.20 -20.76
C ASP A 87 -4.82 0.20 -19.36
N THR A 88 -3.98 0.86 -18.53
CA THR A 88 -4.43 1.50 -17.28
C THR A 88 -5.30 2.72 -17.60
N CYS A 89 -6.41 2.85 -16.89
CA CYS A 89 -7.25 4.03 -16.89
C CYS A 89 -7.66 4.38 -15.45
N LEU A 90 -8.02 5.65 -15.23
CA LEU A 90 -8.64 6.06 -13.98
C LEU A 90 -10.13 5.73 -14.04
N ASP A 91 -10.59 4.84 -13.17
CA ASP A 91 -11.99 4.44 -13.07
C ASP A 91 -12.65 4.99 -11.80
N PHE A 92 -13.96 5.15 -11.89
CA PHE A 92 -14.78 5.61 -10.78
C PHE A 92 -15.97 4.66 -10.62
N PRO A 93 -16.28 4.22 -9.39
CA PRO A 93 -17.39 3.31 -9.16
C PRO A 93 -18.71 3.98 -9.56
N LYS A 94 -19.49 3.30 -10.39
CA LYS A 94 -20.86 3.75 -10.72
C LYS A 94 -21.70 3.72 -9.45
N GLY A 95 -22.26 4.85 -9.07
CA GLY A 95 -22.97 5.01 -7.79
C GLY A 95 -22.06 5.38 -6.61
N GLY A 96 -20.78 5.67 -6.86
CA GLY A 96 -19.85 6.12 -5.82
C GLY A 96 -19.42 5.01 -4.86
N ASN A 97 -18.81 5.42 -3.75
CA ASN A 97 -18.29 4.49 -2.73
C ASN A 97 -19.39 3.66 -2.07
N GLU A 98 -20.60 4.21 -1.93
CA GLU A 98 -21.76 3.51 -1.36
C GLU A 98 -22.09 2.24 -2.15
N ALA A 99 -22.19 2.34 -3.48
CA ALA A 99 -22.47 1.18 -4.33
C ALA A 99 -21.43 0.07 -4.22
N MET A 100 -20.16 0.44 -3.99
CA MET A 100 -19.07 -0.49 -3.74
C MET A 100 -19.21 -1.15 -2.36
N VAL A 101 -19.50 -0.39 -1.31
CA VAL A 101 -19.76 -0.92 0.04
C VAL A 101 -20.96 -1.85 0.04
N ASP A 102 -22.06 -1.49 -0.63
CA ASP A 102 -23.25 -2.33 -0.73
C ASP A 102 -22.95 -3.65 -1.43
N ALA A 103 -22.07 -3.65 -2.44
CA ALA A 103 -21.65 -4.87 -3.11
C ALA A 103 -20.89 -5.81 -2.17
N LEU A 104 -20.07 -5.26 -1.28
CA LEU A 104 -19.36 -6.02 -0.25
C LEU A 104 -20.34 -6.58 0.79
N VAL A 105 -21.28 -5.76 1.29
CA VAL A 105 -22.31 -6.17 2.26
C VAL A 105 -23.14 -7.33 1.69
N ARG A 106 -23.66 -7.18 0.46
CA ARG A 106 -24.37 -8.27 -0.24
C ARG A 106 -23.50 -9.53 -0.39
N GLY A 107 -22.21 -9.36 -0.64
CA GLY A 107 -21.25 -10.45 -0.76
C GLY A 107 -21.09 -11.27 0.52
N VAL A 108 -21.19 -10.61 1.69
CA VAL A 108 -21.13 -11.24 3.02
C VAL A 108 -22.47 -11.87 3.38
N GLU A 109 -23.56 -11.10 3.32
CA GLU A 109 -24.88 -11.48 3.85
C GLU A 109 -25.62 -12.53 2.99
N LYS A 110 -25.14 -12.81 1.77
CA LYS A 110 -25.69 -13.91 0.94
C LYS A 110 -25.43 -15.31 1.51
N HIS A 111 -24.56 -15.43 2.51
CA HIS A 111 -24.19 -16.70 3.14
C HIS A 111 -24.93 -16.88 4.47
N GLU A 112 -25.49 -18.07 4.70
CA GLU A 112 -26.20 -18.37 5.96
C GLU A 112 -25.28 -18.19 7.18
N GLY A 113 -25.78 -17.49 8.19
CA GLY A 113 -25.04 -17.20 9.42
C GLY A 113 -23.99 -16.08 9.30
N CYS A 114 -23.88 -15.42 8.15
CA CYS A 114 -23.03 -14.23 7.97
C CYS A 114 -23.86 -12.94 8.05
N GLU A 115 -23.33 -11.91 8.72
CA GLU A 115 -24.01 -10.63 8.87
C GLU A 115 -23.02 -9.47 8.97
N VAL A 116 -23.48 -8.26 8.62
CA VAL A 116 -22.73 -7.01 8.84
C VAL A 116 -23.38 -6.23 9.98
N ARG A 117 -22.69 -6.13 11.12
CA ARG A 117 -23.19 -5.39 12.30
C ARG A 117 -22.71 -3.95 12.28
N LEU A 118 -23.65 -3.00 12.15
CA LEU A 118 -23.37 -1.56 12.26
C LEU A 118 -23.46 -1.08 13.70
N ARG A 119 -22.74 0.00 14.04
CA ARG A 119 -22.70 0.58 15.39
C ARG A 119 -22.28 -0.42 16.49
N ALA A 120 -21.61 -1.50 16.11
CA ALA A 120 -21.05 -2.50 17.02
C ALA A 120 -19.59 -2.14 17.29
N HIS A 121 -19.35 -1.28 18.28
CA HIS A 121 -17.99 -0.97 18.72
C HIS A 121 -17.37 -2.21 19.38
N VAL A 122 -16.11 -2.50 19.07
CA VAL A 122 -15.34 -3.55 19.75
C VAL A 122 -14.57 -2.89 20.88
N ASP A 123 -14.91 -3.25 22.13
CA ASP A 123 -14.28 -2.68 23.33
C ASP A 123 -12.94 -3.35 23.65
N GLU A 124 -12.89 -4.68 23.53
CA GLU A 124 -11.68 -5.46 23.83
C GLU A 124 -11.54 -6.68 22.92
N VAL A 125 -10.32 -7.21 22.82
CA VAL A 125 -10.04 -8.49 22.18
C VAL A 125 -9.77 -9.51 23.28
N LEU A 126 -10.54 -10.58 23.34
CA LEU A 126 -10.40 -11.63 24.35
C LEU A 126 -9.25 -12.56 23.97
N VAL A 127 -8.27 -12.76 24.85
CA VAL A 127 -7.08 -13.58 24.59
C VAL A 127 -6.89 -14.64 25.68
N GLU A 128 -6.84 -15.91 25.28
CA GLU A 128 -6.57 -17.05 26.15
C GLU A 128 -5.39 -17.86 25.61
N GLY A 129 -4.44 -18.21 26.48
CA GLY A 129 -3.26 -19.00 26.09
C GLY A 129 -2.46 -18.40 24.93
N GLY A 130 -2.46 -17.06 24.80
CA GLY A 130 -1.79 -16.34 23.70
C GLY A 130 -2.55 -16.36 22.36
N ARG A 131 -3.83 -16.74 22.33
CA ARG A 131 -4.67 -16.75 21.11
C ARG A 131 -5.93 -15.92 21.31
N ALA A 132 -6.33 -15.17 20.29
CA ALA A 132 -7.61 -14.46 20.28
C ALA A 132 -8.76 -15.48 20.21
N VAL A 133 -9.73 -15.34 21.12
CA VAL A 133 -10.92 -16.22 21.22
C VAL A 133 -12.24 -15.46 21.04
N GLY A 134 -12.20 -14.13 20.97
CA GLY A 134 -13.37 -13.30 20.77
C GLY A 134 -13.06 -11.81 20.76
N VAL A 135 -14.12 -11.02 20.62
CA VAL A 135 -14.18 -9.56 20.72
C VAL A 135 -15.43 -9.16 21.49
#